data_AF-A0A143HMZ8-F1
#
_entry.id   AF-A0A143HMZ8-F1
#
_cell.length_a   1.000
_cell.length_b   1.000
_cell.length_c   1.000
_cell.angle_alpha   90.00
_cell.angle_beta   90.00
_cell.angle_gamma   90.00
#
_symmetry.space_group_name_H-M   'P 1'
#
loop_
_entity.id
_entity.type
_entity.pdbx_description
1 polymer ?
#
loop_
_entity_poly.entity_id
_entity_poly.type
_entity_poly.pdbx_seq_one_letter_code
_entity_poly.pdbx_strand_id
1 'polypeptide(L)'
;MNLSNPDMAILDVKYTIDNDLAYSEDYLLLFDIYRFLGRGKEAEKILLSGIKKAKERMPFTPLHVDSVNPGEEELFLNLYRFYINMGEEEKACEIAEDGFRRNSASIDLRDVTSNCGAEREQ
;
A
#
# COMPACT_ATOMS: atom_id res chain seq x y z
N MET A 1 12.32 -3.73 18.15
CA MET A 1 12.21 -2.24 18.16
C MET A 1 11.46 -1.83 19.42
N ASN A 2 11.98 -0.87 20.17
CA ASN A 2 11.33 -0.35 21.38
C ASN A 2 10.36 0.77 20.97
N LEU A 3 9.04 0.51 21.02
CA LEU A 3 7.99 1.45 20.62
C LEU A 3 7.71 2.55 21.67
N SER A 4 8.58 2.70 22.67
CA SER A 4 8.40 3.66 23.77
C SER A 4 8.53 5.13 23.35
N ASN A 5 8.98 5.41 22.12
CA ASN A 5 9.02 6.77 21.57
C ASN A 5 8.67 6.77 20.06
N PRO A 6 7.39 6.92 19.69
CA PRO A 6 6.96 6.88 18.30
C PRO A 6 7.54 8.03 17.46
N ASP A 7 7.91 9.17 18.07
CA ASP A 7 8.48 10.30 17.33
C ASP A 7 9.88 10.00 16.80
N MET A 8 10.71 9.28 17.56
CA MET A 8 12.03 8.82 17.09
C MET A 8 11.91 7.80 15.97
N ALA A 9 10.97 6.86 16.07
CA ALA A 9 10.72 5.88 15.02
C ALA A 9 10.26 6.55 13.72
N ILE A 10 9.42 7.60 13.81
CA ILE A 10 9.01 8.40 12.65
C ILE A 10 10.23 9.09 12.01
N LEU A 11 11.11 9.70 12.82
CA LEU A 11 12.28 10.42 12.32
C LEU A 11 13.23 9.48 11.56
N ASP A 12 13.52 8.30 12.12
CA ASP A 12 14.44 7.34 11.51
C ASP A 12 13.91 6.85 10.15
N VAL A 13 12.62 6.48 10.09
CA VAL A 13 12.03 5.96 8.84
C VAL A 13 11.88 7.09 7.80
N LYS A 14 11.50 8.30 8.22
CA LYS A 14 11.45 9.46 7.33
C LYS A 14 12.80 9.79 6.73
N TYR A 15 13.87 9.71 7.51
CA TYR A 15 15.21 9.92 6.98
C TYR A 15 15.51 8.96 5.82
N THR A 16 15.16 7.67 5.97
CA THR A 16 15.33 6.67 4.90
C THR A 16 14.50 7.00 3.66
N ILE A 17 13.26 7.46 3.84
CA ILE A 17 12.35 7.83 2.74
C ILE A 17 12.84 9.09 2.02
N ASP A 18 13.19 10.15 2.76
CA ASP A 18 13.59 11.44 2.20
C ASP A 18 14.93 11.35 1.45
N ASN A 19 15.78 10.37 1.78
CA ASN A 19 17.04 10.10 1.09
C ASN A 19 16.93 9.04 -0.02
N ASP A 20 15.72 8.63 -0.39
CA ASP A 20 15.45 7.64 -1.44
C ASP A 20 16.11 6.26 -1.20
N LEU A 21 16.23 5.86 0.07
CA LEU A 21 16.77 4.57 0.48
C LEU A 21 15.67 3.56 0.86
N ALA A 22 14.43 4.02 0.95
CA ALA A 22 13.31 3.26 1.51
C ALA A 22 12.74 2.22 0.55
N TYR A 23 12.45 1.01 1.03
CA TYR A 23 11.67 -0.02 0.33
C TYR A 23 10.21 -0.02 0.80
N SER A 24 9.37 -0.85 0.19
CA SER A 24 7.92 -0.91 0.50
C SER A 24 7.67 -1.12 2.00
N GLU A 25 8.52 -1.91 2.66
CA GLU A 25 8.48 -2.21 4.08
C GLU A 25 8.65 -0.97 4.96
N ASP A 26 9.45 0.01 4.55
CA ASP A 26 9.64 1.26 5.29
C ASP A 26 8.36 2.14 5.24
N TYR A 27 7.69 2.17 4.08
CA TYR A 27 6.40 2.86 3.93
C TYR A 27 5.31 2.18 4.76
N LEU A 28 5.30 0.84 4.80
CA LEU A 28 4.37 0.05 5.63
C LEU A 28 4.60 0.29 7.13
N LEU A 29 5.86 0.31 7.57
CA LEU A 29 6.21 0.61 8.96
C LEU A 29 5.72 2.01 9.36
N LEU A 30 5.95 3.02 8.52
CA LEU A 30 5.52 4.38 8.82
C LEU A 30 3.98 4.53 8.74
N PHE A 31 3.31 3.78 7.86
CA PHE A 31 1.86 3.65 7.82
C PHE A 31 1.32 3.13 9.17
N ASP A 32 1.86 2.02 9.67
CA ASP A 32 1.43 1.43 10.94
C ASP A 32 1.62 2.38 12.12
N ILE A 33 2.74 3.12 12.15
CA ILE A 33 2.99 4.13 13.18
C ILE A 33 1.95 5.26 13.09
N TYR A 34 1.68 5.80 11.89
CA TYR A 34 0.67 6.85 11.74
C TYR A 34 -0.73 6.38 12.10
N ARG A 35 -1.10 5.14 11.73
CA ARG A 35 -2.39 4.56 12.10
C ARG A 35 -2.50 4.40 13.61
N PHE A 36 -1.46 3.90 14.27
CA PHE A 36 -1.41 3.76 15.74
C PHE A 36 -1.60 5.10 16.46
N LEU A 37 -1.05 6.18 15.90
CA LEU A 37 -1.19 7.54 16.45
C LEU A 37 -2.50 8.24 16.06
N GLY A 38 -3.42 7.58 15.35
CA GLY A 38 -4.66 8.19 14.86
C GLY A 38 -4.47 9.23 13.75
N ARG A 39 -3.30 9.26 13.10
CA ARG A 39 -2.93 10.20 12.04
C ARG A 39 -3.35 9.68 10.67
N GLY A 40 -4.65 9.50 10.46
CA GLY A 40 -5.21 8.84 9.27
C GLY A 40 -4.80 9.49 7.94
N LYS A 41 -4.75 10.82 7.87
CA LYS A 41 -4.34 11.53 6.64
C LYS A 41 -2.88 11.29 6.28
N GLU A 42 -2.00 11.22 7.28
CA GLU A 42 -0.58 10.91 7.08
C GLU A 42 -0.38 9.43 6.73
N ALA A 43 -1.19 8.54 7.31
CA ALA A 43 -1.21 7.12 6.97
C ALA A 43 -1.61 6.88 5.50
N GLU A 44 -2.65 7.55 5.01
CA GLU A 44 -3.05 7.49 3.59
C GLU A 44 -1.93 8.01 2.68
N LYS A 45 -1.39 9.19 2.99
CA LYS A 45 -0.32 9.81 2.19
C LYS A 45 0.91 8.93 2.08
N ILE A 46 1.27 8.21 3.14
CA ILE A 46 2.49 7.39 3.11
C ILE A 46 2.31 6.13 2.27
N LEU A 47 1.12 5.51 2.28
CA LEU A 47 0.79 4.40 1.38
C LEU A 47 0.81 4.85 -0.08
N LEU A 48 0.18 5.98 -0.40
CA LEU A 48 0.21 6.56 -1.75
C LEU A 48 1.64 6.86 -2.22
N SER A 49 2.49 7.38 -1.33
CA SER A 49 3.91 7.62 -1.62
C SER A 49 4.67 6.33 -1.89
N GLY A 50 4.43 5.28 -1.08
CA GLY A 50 5.04 3.96 -1.27
C GLY A 50 4.66 3.34 -2.60
N ILE A 51 3.37 3.36 -2.96
CA ILE A 51 2.87 2.88 -4.25
C ILE A 51 3.49 3.64 -5.40
N LYS A 52 3.53 4.98 -5.31
CA LYS A 52 4.18 5.81 -6.34
C LYS A 52 5.64 5.39 -6.50
N LYS A 53 6.36 5.19 -5.40
CA LYS A 53 7.79 4.84 -5.44
C LYS A 53 8.04 3.45 -6.01
N ALA A 54 7.21 2.48 -5.64
CA ALA A 54 7.22 1.15 -6.22
C ALA A 54 7.05 1.18 -7.75
N LYS A 55 6.09 1.97 -8.24
CA LYS A 55 5.86 2.16 -9.68
C LYS A 55 7.05 2.79 -10.40
N GLU A 56 7.77 3.72 -9.75
CA GLU A 56 8.97 4.35 -10.31
C GLU A 56 10.14 3.37 -10.41
N ARG A 57 10.34 2.50 -9.42
CA ARG A 57 11.45 1.54 -9.37
C ARG A 57 11.29 0.39 -10.36
N MET A 58 10.06 -0.10 -10.49
CA MET A 58 9.73 -1.16 -11.43
C MET A 58 8.61 -0.68 -12.36
N PRO A 59 8.97 0.01 -13.46
CA PRO A 59 8.00 0.32 -14.49
C PRO A 59 7.39 -1.00 -14.96
N PHE A 60 6.06 -1.00 -15.15
CA PHE A 60 5.31 -2.19 -15.54
C PHE A 60 5.95 -2.81 -16.78
N THR A 61 6.49 -4.03 -16.64
CA THR A 61 7.02 -4.82 -17.73
C THR A 61 6.23 -6.13 -17.80
N PRO A 62 5.65 -6.49 -18.95
CA PRO A 62 4.87 -7.73 -19.13
C PRO A 62 5.66 -9.04 -18.92
N LEU A 63 6.91 -8.98 -18.45
CA LEU A 63 7.77 -10.13 -18.18
C LEU A 63 7.83 -10.53 -16.69
N HIS A 64 7.25 -9.73 -15.77
CA HIS A 64 7.25 -10.01 -14.32
C HIS A 64 5.89 -10.53 -13.80
N VAL A 65 5.03 -10.99 -14.70
CA VAL A 65 3.63 -11.40 -14.45
C VAL A 65 3.52 -12.61 -13.51
N ASP A 66 4.61 -13.38 -13.38
CA ASP A 66 4.65 -14.66 -12.66
C ASP A 66 5.24 -14.57 -11.24
N SER A 67 5.62 -13.38 -10.77
CA SER A 67 6.15 -13.18 -9.42
C SER A 67 5.33 -12.18 -8.63
N VAL A 68 5.02 -12.51 -7.37
CA VAL A 68 4.45 -11.57 -6.41
C VAL A 68 5.58 -10.77 -5.78
N ASN A 69 5.43 -9.44 -5.70
CA ASN A 69 6.25 -8.59 -4.82
C ASN A 69 5.47 -8.35 -3.52
N PRO A 70 5.78 -9.04 -2.41
CA PRO A 70 4.96 -9.00 -1.20
C PRO A 70 4.87 -7.60 -0.58
N GLY A 71 5.95 -6.81 -0.66
CA GLY A 71 5.95 -5.44 -0.14
C GLY A 71 5.04 -4.52 -0.95
N GLU A 72 5.04 -4.64 -2.27
CA GLU A 72 4.11 -3.88 -3.13
C GLU A 72 2.66 -4.35 -2.93
N GLU A 73 2.42 -5.67 -2.93
CA GLU A 73 1.12 -6.27 -2.66
C GLU A 73 0.52 -5.71 -1.37
N GLU A 74 1.29 -5.71 -0.28
CA GLU A 74 0.82 -5.25 1.02
C GLU A 74 0.56 -3.74 1.06
N LEU A 75 1.27 -2.92 0.27
CA LEU A 75 0.94 -1.49 0.12
C LEU A 75 -0.45 -1.30 -0.51
N PHE A 76 -0.75 -2.04 -1.59
CA PHE A 76 -2.05 -1.98 -2.25
C PHE A 76 -3.16 -2.49 -1.35
N LEU A 77 -2.97 -3.64 -0.69
CA LEU A 77 -3.97 -4.21 0.22
C LEU A 77 -4.25 -3.31 1.42
N ASN A 78 -3.24 -2.66 2.01
CA ASN A 78 -3.46 -1.73 3.11
C ASN A 78 -4.21 -0.47 2.66
N LEU A 79 -3.91 0.06 1.47
CA LEU A 79 -4.62 1.23 0.96
C LEU A 79 -6.06 0.89 0.55
N TYR A 80 -6.28 -0.29 -0.04
CA TYR A 80 -7.62 -0.84 -0.29
C TYR A 80 -8.43 -0.90 1.01
N ARG A 81 -7.91 -1.58 2.04
CA ARG A 81 -8.58 -1.72 3.36
C ARG A 81 -8.81 -0.36 4.01
N PHE A 82 -7.88 0.57 3.86
CA PHE A 82 -8.02 1.93 4.36
C PHE A 82 -9.24 2.62 3.73
N TYR A 83 -9.38 2.59 2.41
CA TYR A 83 -10.52 3.21 1.73
C TYR A 83 -11.86 2.51 2.02
N ILE A 84 -11.89 1.18 2.10
CA ILE A 84 -13.10 0.45 2.54
C ILE A 84 -13.55 0.92 3.93
N ASN A 85 -12.63 1.04 4.89
CA ASN A 85 -12.95 1.50 6.23
C ASN A 85 -13.47 2.95 6.29
N MET A 86 -13.15 3.76 5.27
CA MET A 86 -13.63 5.14 5.12
C MET A 86 -14.96 5.23 4.35
N GLY A 87 -15.48 4.10 3.84
CA GLY A 87 -16.66 4.06 2.96
C GLY A 87 -16.37 4.56 1.53
N GLU A 88 -15.11 4.62 1.13
CA GLU A 88 -14.67 5.07 -0.19
C GLU A 88 -14.45 3.87 -1.13
N GLU A 89 -15.49 3.07 -1.35
CA GLU A 89 -15.42 1.79 -2.09
C GLU A 89 -14.89 1.94 -3.52
N GLU A 90 -15.31 3.00 -4.23
CA GLU A 90 -14.83 3.26 -5.59
C GLU A 90 -13.29 3.40 -5.64
N LYS A 91 -12.73 4.20 -4.73
CA LYS A 91 -11.26 4.35 -4.63
C LYS A 91 -10.59 3.06 -4.20
N ALA A 92 -11.19 2.32 -3.28
CA ALA A 92 -10.66 1.03 -2.87
C ALA A 92 -10.51 0.13 -4.10
N CYS A 93 -11.56 0.04 -4.92
CA CYS A 93 -11.56 -0.79 -6.12
C CYS A 93 -10.53 -0.36 -7.17
N GLU A 94 -10.36 0.94 -7.41
CA GLU A 94 -9.30 1.44 -8.28
C GLU A 94 -7.90 1.01 -7.80
N ILE A 95 -7.66 1.06 -6.49
CA ILE A 95 -6.40 0.61 -5.88
C ILE A 95 -6.21 -0.90 -6.00
N ALA A 96 -7.26 -1.70 -5.77
CA ALA A 96 -7.19 -3.15 -5.91
C ALA A 96 -6.87 -3.56 -7.35
N GLU A 97 -7.56 -2.99 -8.34
CA GLU A 97 -7.33 -3.26 -9.76
C GLU A 97 -5.93 -2.84 -10.23
N ASP A 98 -5.43 -1.70 -9.75
CA ASP A 98 -4.07 -1.25 -10.03
C ASP A 98 -3.02 -2.17 -9.39
N GLY A 99 -3.25 -2.59 -8.13
CA GLY A 99 -2.40 -3.55 -7.45
C GLY A 99 -2.35 -4.89 -8.16
N PHE A 100 -3.51 -5.44 -8.54
CA PHE A 100 -3.60 -6.72 -9.23
C PHE A 100 -2.96 -6.69 -10.62
N ARG A 101 -3.10 -5.60 -11.38
CA ARG A 101 -2.40 -5.45 -12.67
C ARG A 101 -0.88 -5.54 -12.53
N ARG A 102 -0.33 -5.12 -11.39
CA ARG A 102 1.11 -5.17 -11.12
C ARG A 102 1.56 -6.48 -10.47
N ASN A 103 0.70 -7.09 -9.67
CA ASN A 103 0.92 -8.36 -8.99
C ASN A 103 -0.13 -9.36 -9.43
N SER A 104 -0.15 -9.70 -10.72
CA SER A 104 -1.17 -10.59 -11.31
C SER A 104 -1.13 -12.02 -10.75
N ALA A 105 0.00 -12.42 -10.16
CA ALA A 105 0.15 -13.68 -9.44
C ALA A 105 -0.40 -13.64 -8.00
N SER A 106 -0.78 -12.46 -7.48
CA SER A 106 -1.35 -12.30 -6.14
C SER A 106 -2.77 -12.86 -6.09
N ILE A 107 -2.97 -13.83 -5.20
CA ILE A 107 -4.29 -14.38 -4.90
C ILE A 107 -5.12 -13.35 -4.14
N ASP A 108 -4.53 -12.68 -3.15
CA ASP A 108 -5.23 -11.73 -2.30
C ASP A 108 -5.75 -10.53 -3.10
N LEU A 109 -4.93 -9.96 -3.99
CA LEU A 109 -5.34 -8.86 -4.86
C LEU A 109 -6.40 -9.30 -5.88
N ARG A 110 -6.30 -10.52 -6.42
CA ARG A 110 -7.34 -11.08 -7.30
C ARG A 110 -8.69 -11.17 -6.58
N ASP A 111 -8.67 -11.67 -5.35
CA ASP A 111 -9.88 -11.92 -4.58
C ASP A 111 -10.57 -10.60 -4.20
N VAL A 112 -9.82 -9.58 -3.72
CA VAL A 112 -10.42 -8.26 -3.44
C VAL A 112 -10.87 -7.52 -4.70
N THR A 113 -10.18 -7.69 -5.83
CA THR A 113 -10.59 -7.10 -7.12
C THR A 113 -11.87 -7.74 -7.63
N SER A 114 -12.07 -9.04 -7.40
CA SER A 114 -13.29 -9.75 -7.81
C SER A 114 -14.54 -9.20 -7.10
N ASN A 115 -14.40 -8.76 -5.85
CA ASN A 115 -15.48 -8.15 -5.09
C ASN A 115 -15.92 -6.80 -5.66
N CYS A 116 -15.02 -6.07 -6.32
CA CYS A 116 -15.33 -4.78 -6.95
C CYS A 116 -16.26 -4.87 -8.17
N GLY A 117 -16.33 -6.04 -8.80
CA GLY A 117 -17.26 -6.32 -9.91
C GLY A 117 -18.57 -6.95 -9.48
N ALA A 118 -18.63 -7.61 -8.32
CA ALA A 118 -19.77 -8.43 -7.90
C ALA A 118 -20.99 -7.62 -7.40
N GLU A 119 -20.80 -6.38 -6.96
CA GLU A 119 -21.87 -5.54 -6.39
C GLU A 119 -22.57 -4.63 -7.40
N ARG A 120 -22.16 -4.63 -8.68
CA ARG A 120 -22.81 -3.80 -9.72
C ARG A 120 -24.03 -4.46 -10.39
N GLU A 121 -24.39 -5.68 -10.00
CA GLU A 121 -25.48 -6.47 -10.60
C GLU A 121 -26.68 -6.76 -9.66
N GLN A 122 -26.82 -6.06 -8.53
CA GLN A 122 -28.00 -6.16 -7.64
C GLN A 122 -28.78 -4.84 -7.56
#